data_AF-A0A7C2NHA5-F1
#
_entry.id   AF-A0A7C2NHA5-F1
#
_cell.length_a   1.000
_cell.length_b   1.000
_cell.length_c   1.000
_cell.angle_alpha   90.00
_cell.angle_beta   90.00
_cell.angle_gamma   90.00
#
_symmetry.space_group_name_H-M   'P 1'
#
loop_
_entity.id
_entity.type
_entity.pdbx_description
1 polymer ?
#
loop_
_entity_poly.entity_id
_entity_poly.type
_entity_poly.pdbx_seq_one_letter_code
_entity_poly.pdbx_strand_id
1 'polypeptide(L)'
;MSDAVRRRALSGSLLSHMLEDPQLAPQLRALPAPVLRELILRVGLEDAGELVALASLEQLREVFDEDLWRSPRPGQDEAFDAERFCTWLEVLLEGGDAAVADRLAELSEDFLVLAFSRLLRALDPAEVAASLADDDEAGLLDKALEAGGCEELADHLVVPRVENGWQAVWTALVALDERHSARLREVLHRCWLATREEAEAAGGLYDVLAGEERLLEDARAERDERRAARGYVSPADARAFLALARRVPAAPERDPITRAYFRDLRPVPAAHGSAGGRAGAPRPLRRLLAEAGVEGDGAPPPPEASLFRDAVARLAASDPAAHQRVVEELAYLANVLVAGDASRAWQPVEAAERVLELCDAGLRALRGREQGACEPAEEQVARWGAVGLFRTAWAARAR
;
A
#
# COMPACT_ATOMS: atom_id res chain seq x y z
N MET A 1 -11.30 -32.67 -7.63
CA MET A 1 -10.11 -32.64 -6.74
C MET A 1 -9.96 -31.22 -6.27
N SER A 2 -10.15 -31.00 -4.96
CA SER A 2 -10.41 -29.68 -4.39
C SER A 2 -9.18 -28.78 -4.44
N ASP A 3 -9.42 -27.48 -4.58
CA ASP A 3 -8.42 -26.43 -4.71
C ASP A 3 -7.46 -26.39 -3.49
N ALA A 4 -7.97 -26.71 -2.30
CA ALA A 4 -7.18 -26.90 -1.07
C ALA A 4 -6.12 -28.02 -1.16
N VAL A 5 -6.38 -29.08 -1.95
CA VAL A 5 -5.40 -30.17 -2.16
C VAL A 5 -4.29 -29.73 -3.13
N ARG A 6 -4.58 -28.80 -4.06
CA ARG A 6 -3.56 -28.19 -4.92
C ARG A 6 -2.72 -27.17 -4.16
N ARG A 7 -3.33 -26.36 -3.28
CA ARG A 7 -2.63 -25.35 -2.48
C ARG A 7 -1.65 -25.97 -1.48
N ARG A 8 -2.08 -26.98 -0.72
CA ARG A 8 -1.19 -27.72 0.20
C ARG A 8 -0.04 -28.45 -0.50
N ALA A 9 -0.24 -28.85 -1.76
CA ALA A 9 0.81 -29.44 -2.58
C ALA A 9 1.84 -28.42 -3.07
N LEU A 10 1.47 -27.14 -3.22
CA LEU A 10 2.40 -26.08 -3.63
C LEU A 10 3.35 -25.69 -2.49
N SER A 11 2.88 -25.52 -1.26
CA SER A 11 3.75 -25.22 -0.10
C SER A 11 4.72 -26.38 0.16
N GLY A 12 4.21 -27.62 0.26
CA GLY A 12 5.09 -28.80 0.41
C GLY A 12 6.07 -29.03 -0.75
N SER A 13 5.73 -28.60 -1.97
CA SER A 13 6.64 -28.63 -3.12
C SER A 13 7.69 -27.53 -3.08
N LEU A 14 7.42 -26.40 -2.42
CA LEU A 14 8.31 -25.24 -2.35
C LEU A 14 9.43 -25.51 -1.34
N LEU A 15 9.12 -26.01 -0.14
CA LEU A 15 10.11 -26.56 0.80
C LEU A 15 10.91 -27.72 0.19
N SER A 16 10.27 -28.63 -0.54
CA SER A 16 10.96 -29.74 -1.22
C SER A 16 11.93 -29.21 -2.30
N HIS A 17 11.55 -28.17 -3.03
CA HIS A 17 12.43 -27.51 -4.00
C HIS A 17 13.49 -26.59 -3.35
N MET A 18 13.22 -26.00 -2.18
CA MET A 18 14.20 -25.23 -1.39
C MET A 18 15.33 -26.10 -0.85
N LEU A 19 14.99 -27.34 -0.44
CA LEU A 19 15.98 -28.34 -0.03
C LEU A 19 16.79 -28.87 -1.22
N GLU A 20 16.24 -28.80 -2.43
CA GLU A 20 16.90 -29.21 -3.69
C GLU A 20 17.72 -28.07 -4.35
N ASP A 21 17.36 -26.79 -4.16
CA ASP A 21 18.05 -25.63 -4.72
C ASP A 21 18.37 -24.55 -3.66
N PRO A 22 19.63 -24.51 -3.15
CA PRO A 22 20.06 -23.51 -2.16
C PRO A 22 20.07 -22.07 -2.70
N GLN A 23 19.88 -21.85 -4.01
CA GLN A 23 19.81 -20.51 -4.60
C GLN A 23 18.41 -19.90 -4.55
N LEU A 24 17.37 -20.65 -4.17
CA LEU A 24 15.99 -20.16 -4.17
C LEU A 24 15.78 -19.00 -3.18
N ALA A 25 16.35 -19.09 -1.97
CA ALA A 25 16.18 -18.07 -0.95
C ALA A 25 16.82 -16.71 -1.34
N PRO A 26 18.09 -16.64 -1.82
CA PRO A 26 18.64 -15.40 -2.37
C PRO A 26 17.82 -14.82 -3.53
N GLN A 27 17.26 -15.67 -4.40
CA GLN A 27 16.46 -15.22 -5.55
C GLN A 27 15.11 -14.65 -5.13
N LEU A 28 14.43 -15.28 -4.17
CA LEU A 28 13.18 -14.78 -3.62
C LEU A 28 13.40 -13.43 -2.93
N ARG A 29 14.50 -13.27 -2.19
CA ARG A 29 14.86 -11.98 -1.58
C ARG A 29 15.23 -10.90 -2.59
N ALA A 30 15.66 -11.28 -3.79
CA ALA A 30 15.92 -10.36 -4.88
C ALA A 30 14.65 -9.98 -5.67
N LEU A 31 13.50 -10.61 -5.40
CA LEU A 31 12.25 -10.25 -6.06
C LEU A 31 11.75 -8.88 -5.59
N PRO A 32 11.23 -8.04 -6.50
CA PRO A 32 10.47 -6.85 -6.11
C PRO A 32 9.28 -7.26 -5.26
N ALA A 33 8.97 -6.52 -4.20
CA ALA A 33 7.88 -6.86 -3.30
C ALA A 33 6.49 -6.92 -3.97
N PRO A 34 6.17 -6.13 -5.03
CA PRO A 34 4.92 -6.32 -5.76
C PRO A 34 4.78 -7.73 -6.36
N VAL A 35 5.88 -8.31 -6.83
CA VAL A 35 5.89 -9.68 -7.36
C VAL A 35 5.70 -10.70 -6.24
N LEU A 36 6.35 -10.48 -5.09
CA LEU A 36 6.15 -11.32 -3.90
C LEU A 36 4.69 -11.27 -3.43
N ARG A 37 4.07 -10.09 -3.39
CA ARG A 37 2.66 -9.90 -3.03
C ARG A 37 1.75 -10.72 -3.95
N GLU A 38 1.91 -10.62 -5.27
CA GLU A 38 1.10 -11.38 -6.22
C GLU A 38 1.25 -12.90 -6.04
N LEU A 39 2.46 -13.37 -5.73
CA LEU A 39 2.69 -14.77 -5.39
C LEU A 39 1.93 -15.18 -4.11
N ILE A 40 2.02 -14.37 -3.04
CA ILE A 40 1.32 -14.63 -1.77
C ILE A 40 -0.20 -14.62 -1.95
N LEU A 41 -0.74 -13.64 -2.69
CA LEU A 41 -2.19 -13.56 -2.95
C LEU A 41 -2.71 -14.76 -3.74
N ARG A 42 -1.90 -15.27 -4.67
CA ARG A 42 -2.30 -16.40 -5.52
C ARG A 42 -2.16 -17.76 -4.81
N VAL A 43 -1.14 -17.92 -3.97
CA VAL A 43 -0.99 -19.10 -3.11
C VAL A 43 -2.06 -19.10 -2.01
N GLY A 44 -2.43 -17.91 -1.52
CA GLY A 44 -3.21 -17.72 -0.31
C GLY A 44 -2.27 -17.49 0.88
N LEU A 45 -2.56 -16.49 1.72
CA LEU A 45 -1.69 -16.09 2.82
C LEU A 45 -1.43 -17.25 3.80
N GLU A 46 -2.47 -17.98 4.18
CA GLU A 46 -2.40 -19.15 5.06
C GLU A 46 -1.47 -20.26 4.53
N ASP A 47 -1.35 -20.38 3.21
CA ASP A 47 -0.51 -21.38 2.55
C ASP A 47 0.89 -20.82 2.20
N ALA A 48 1.17 -19.54 2.48
CA ALA A 48 2.38 -18.82 2.07
C ALA A 48 3.47 -18.71 3.16
N GLY A 49 3.33 -19.40 4.30
CA GLY A 49 4.24 -19.31 5.45
C GLY A 49 5.73 -19.45 5.10
N GLU A 50 6.08 -20.36 4.19
CA GLU A 50 7.46 -20.55 3.72
C GLU A 50 8.01 -19.34 2.94
N LEU A 51 7.17 -18.73 2.09
CA LEU A 51 7.52 -17.53 1.33
C LEU A 51 7.73 -16.34 2.28
N VAL A 52 6.85 -16.21 3.26
CA VAL A 52 6.90 -15.17 4.30
C VAL A 52 8.14 -15.33 5.18
N ALA A 53 8.47 -16.55 5.57
CA ALA A 53 9.66 -16.85 6.37
C ALA A 53 10.96 -16.49 5.63
N LEU A 54 11.02 -16.68 4.30
CA LEU A 54 12.17 -16.33 3.49
C LEU A 54 12.29 -14.85 3.12
N ALA A 55 11.15 -14.14 3.10
CA ALA A 55 11.09 -12.74 2.71
C ALA A 55 11.92 -11.86 3.64
N SER A 56 12.61 -10.89 3.03
CA SER A 56 13.27 -9.83 3.79
C SER A 56 12.25 -8.93 4.49
N LEU A 57 12.66 -8.23 5.55
CA LEU A 57 11.77 -7.29 6.21
C LEU A 57 11.31 -6.17 5.28
N GLU A 58 12.20 -5.64 4.43
CA GLU A 58 11.84 -4.59 3.48
C GLU A 58 10.71 -5.06 2.56
N GLN A 59 10.81 -6.27 2.00
CA GLN A 59 9.75 -6.86 1.19
C GLN A 59 8.43 -7.01 1.95
N LEU A 60 8.48 -7.49 3.20
CA LEU A 60 7.27 -7.62 4.02
C LEU A 60 6.63 -6.27 4.33
N ARG A 61 7.42 -5.22 4.58
CA ARG A 61 6.92 -3.85 4.79
C ARG A 61 6.16 -3.35 3.56
N GLU A 62 6.67 -3.57 2.35
CA GLU A 62 5.93 -3.16 1.14
C GLU A 62 4.69 -4.03 0.91
N VAL A 63 4.75 -5.32 1.22
CA VAL A 63 3.57 -6.19 1.16
C VAL A 63 2.51 -5.70 2.15
N PHE A 64 2.89 -5.31 3.36
CA PHE A 64 1.98 -4.74 4.37
C PHE A 64 1.38 -3.41 3.94
N ASP A 65 2.19 -2.52 3.34
CA ASP A 65 1.72 -1.25 2.81
C ASP A 65 0.59 -1.46 1.76
N GLU A 66 0.52 -2.61 1.09
CA GLU A 66 -0.51 -2.90 0.08
C GLU A 66 -1.61 -3.88 0.53
N ASP A 67 -1.32 -4.86 1.39
CA ASP A 67 -2.27 -5.94 1.76
C ASP A 67 -3.11 -5.59 3.01
N LEU A 68 -2.55 -4.79 3.93
CA LEU A 68 -3.22 -4.39 5.18
C LEU A 68 -4.09 -3.14 5.03
N TRP A 69 -4.12 -2.54 3.84
CA TRP A 69 -4.82 -1.28 3.59
C TRP A 69 -5.87 -1.48 2.51
N ARG A 70 -7.14 -1.30 2.85
CA ARG A 70 -8.26 -1.53 1.93
C ARG A 70 -9.11 -0.28 1.77
N SER A 71 -9.32 0.16 0.53
CA SER A 71 -10.32 1.19 0.24
C SER A 71 -11.72 0.57 0.27
N PRO A 72 -12.65 1.11 1.09
CA PRO A 72 -14.03 0.62 1.11
C PRO A 72 -14.78 0.93 -0.20
N ARG A 73 -14.37 1.97 -0.92
CA ARG A 73 -14.85 2.33 -2.26
C ARG A 73 -13.70 2.90 -3.10
N PRO A 74 -13.76 2.81 -4.44
CA PRO A 74 -12.78 3.44 -5.31
C PRO A 74 -12.60 4.91 -4.98
N GLY A 75 -11.36 5.40 -5.00
CA GLY A 75 -11.02 6.78 -4.72
C GLY A 75 -11.20 7.24 -3.27
N GLN A 76 -11.64 6.38 -2.33
CA GLN A 76 -11.69 6.70 -0.90
C GLN A 76 -10.40 6.30 -0.19
N ASP A 77 -10.15 6.93 0.96
CA ASP A 77 -8.97 6.65 1.78
C ASP A 77 -9.00 5.20 2.27
N GLU A 78 -7.84 4.57 2.26
CA GLU A 78 -7.69 3.17 2.63
C GLU A 78 -7.79 3.01 4.15
N ALA A 79 -8.59 2.07 4.63
CA ALA A 79 -8.67 1.70 6.04
C ALA A 79 -7.69 0.56 6.36
N PHE A 80 -7.11 0.61 7.55
CA PHE A 80 -6.27 -0.48 8.07
C PHE A 80 -7.15 -1.69 8.43
N ASP A 81 -6.74 -2.87 7.95
CA ASP A 81 -7.41 -4.15 8.16
C ASP A 81 -6.71 -4.95 9.26
N ALA A 82 -7.20 -4.80 10.49
CA ALA A 82 -6.62 -5.44 11.66
C ALA A 82 -6.84 -6.97 11.68
N GLU A 83 -7.98 -7.44 11.19
CA GLU A 83 -8.24 -8.88 11.05
C GLU A 83 -7.23 -9.52 10.09
N ARG A 84 -6.94 -8.84 8.98
CA ARG A 84 -5.92 -9.28 8.04
C ARG A 84 -4.53 -9.31 8.70
N PHE A 85 -4.21 -8.35 9.56
CA PHE A 85 -2.97 -8.35 10.32
C PHE A 85 -2.87 -9.53 11.30
N CYS A 86 -3.98 -9.94 11.95
CA CYS A 86 -4.00 -11.18 12.75
C CYS A 86 -3.59 -12.41 11.93
N THR A 87 -4.14 -12.58 10.72
CA THR A 87 -3.76 -13.69 9.83
C THR A 87 -2.27 -13.63 9.47
N TRP A 88 -1.71 -12.43 9.30
CA TRP A 88 -0.27 -12.28 9.08
C TRP A 88 0.56 -12.73 10.30
N LEU A 89 0.12 -12.42 11.52
CA LEU A 89 0.79 -12.88 12.73
C LEU A 89 0.74 -14.41 12.85
N GLU A 90 -0.40 -15.03 12.56
CA GLU A 90 -0.55 -16.50 12.54
C GLU A 90 0.48 -17.15 11.61
N VAL A 91 0.57 -16.66 10.38
CA VAL A 91 1.50 -17.17 9.36
C VAL A 91 2.96 -16.89 9.73
N LEU A 92 3.25 -15.73 10.31
CA LEU A 92 4.60 -15.39 10.77
C LEU A 92 5.05 -16.31 11.91
N LEU A 93 4.14 -16.65 12.84
CA LEU A 93 4.42 -17.52 13.99
C LEU A 93 4.72 -18.97 13.58
N GLU A 94 4.26 -19.44 12.42
CA GLU A 94 4.71 -20.73 11.87
C GLU A 94 6.23 -20.77 11.65
N GLY A 95 6.85 -19.61 11.40
CA GLY A 95 8.30 -19.44 11.30
C GLY A 95 9.05 -19.36 12.64
N GLY A 96 8.32 -19.32 13.75
CA GLY A 96 8.84 -19.31 15.12
C GLY A 96 8.78 -17.95 15.83
N ASP A 97 8.40 -18.00 17.10
CA ASP A 97 8.11 -16.85 17.98
C ASP A 97 9.24 -15.80 17.99
N ALA A 98 10.50 -16.25 18.13
CA ALA A 98 11.65 -15.36 18.17
C ALA A 98 11.83 -14.55 16.88
N ALA A 99 11.55 -15.17 15.72
CA ALA A 99 11.63 -14.50 14.43
C ALA A 99 10.52 -13.47 14.25
N VAL A 100 9.31 -13.74 14.78
CA VAL A 100 8.20 -12.78 14.77
C VAL A 100 8.54 -11.58 15.63
N ALA A 101 9.01 -11.80 16.85
CA ALA A 101 9.42 -10.72 17.76
C ALA A 101 10.50 -9.82 17.15
N ASP A 102 11.53 -10.40 16.53
CA ASP A 102 12.58 -9.64 15.86
C ASP A 102 12.03 -8.83 14.68
N ARG A 103 11.14 -9.42 13.87
CA ARG A 103 10.50 -8.72 12.74
C ARG A 103 9.61 -7.57 13.22
N LEU A 104 8.79 -7.79 14.25
CA LEU A 104 7.92 -6.76 14.82
C LEU A 104 8.74 -5.61 15.39
N ALA A 105 9.84 -5.89 16.09
CA ALA A 105 10.70 -4.85 16.66
C ALA A 105 11.32 -3.91 15.61
N GLU A 106 11.52 -4.41 14.38
CA GLU A 106 12.04 -3.61 13.27
C GLU A 106 10.95 -2.84 12.49
N LEU A 107 9.66 -3.07 12.75
CA LEU A 107 8.56 -2.25 12.22
C LEU A 107 8.49 -0.90 12.93
N SER A 108 7.88 0.10 12.27
CA SER A 108 7.71 1.42 12.90
C SER A 108 6.79 1.31 14.12
N GLU A 109 7.03 2.19 15.09
CA GLU A 109 6.28 2.15 16.34
C GLU A 109 4.82 2.52 16.10
N ASP A 110 4.60 3.58 15.32
CA ASP A 110 3.26 4.07 14.98
C ASP A 110 2.43 2.99 14.29
N PHE A 111 3.05 2.19 13.41
CA PHE A 111 2.40 1.03 12.81
C PHE A 111 2.00 -0.02 13.85
N LEU A 112 2.90 -0.41 14.76
CA LEU A 112 2.59 -1.39 15.81
C LEU A 112 1.51 -0.88 16.75
N VAL A 113 1.59 0.38 17.15
CA VAL A 113 0.60 1.01 18.05
C VAL A 113 -0.77 1.03 17.39
N LEU A 114 -0.87 1.44 16.11
CA LEU A 114 -2.13 1.37 15.36
C LEU A 114 -2.65 -0.07 15.25
N ALA A 115 -1.77 -1.01 14.88
CA ALA A 115 -2.16 -2.39 14.67
C ALA A 115 -2.67 -3.02 15.97
N PHE A 116 -1.97 -2.85 17.08
CA PHE A 116 -2.38 -3.39 18.37
C PHE A 116 -3.55 -2.61 18.98
N SER A 117 -3.66 -1.29 18.84
CA SER A 117 -4.84 -0.55 19.37
C SER A 117 -6.16 -1.04 18.75
N ARG A 118 -6.11 -1.57 17.52
CA ARG A 118 -7.24 -2.19 16.83
C ARG A 118 -7.54 -3.61 17.32
N LEU A 119 -6.57 -4.31 17.89
CA LEU A 119 -6.65 -5.71 18.28
C LEU A 119 -6.84 -5.92 19.79
N LEU A 120 -6.41 -4.96 20.61
CA LEU A 120 -6.48 -5.02 22.07
C LEU A 120 -6.78 -3.66 22.70
N ARG A 121 -7.11 -3.71 23.98
CA ARG A 121 -7.11 -2.57 24.90
C ARG A 121 -6.00 -2.80 25.91
N ALA A 122 -5.15 -1.80 26.08
CA ALA A 122 -4.21 -1.77 27.18
C ALA A 122 -4.78 -0.88 28.28
N LEU A 123 -4.73 -1.36 29.51
CA LEU A 123 -5.26 -0.69 30.69
C LEU A 123 -4.16 -0.61 31.75
N ASP A 124 -4.10 0.51 32.46
CA ASP A 124 -3.23 0.66 33.63
C ASP A 124 -3.88 -0.06 34.84
N PRO A 125 -3.22 -1.05 35.46
CA PRO A 125 -3.80 -1.80 36.57
C PRO A 125 -4.19 -0.93 37.77
N ALA A 126 -3.47 0.18 38.02
CA ALA A 126 -3.77 1.08 39.13
C ALA A 126 -4.99 1.96 38.84
N GLU A 127 -5.15 2.43 37.59
CA GLU A 127 -6.36 3.13 37.13
C GLU A 127 -7.59 2.22 37.22
N VAL A 128 -7.45 0.96 36.81
CA VAL A 128 -8.51 -0.05 36.96
C VAL A 128 -8.88 -0.27 38.42
N ALA A 129 -7.89 -0.45 39.30
CA ALA A 129 -8.13 -0.63 40.73
C ALA A 129 -8.79 0.59 41.39
N ALA A 130 -8.45 1.80 40.96
CA ALA A 130 -9.07 3.03 41.44
C ALA A 130 -10.53 3.15 41.01
N SER A 131 -10.85 2.80 39.76
CA SER A 131 -12.23 2.83 39.24
C SER A 131 -13.12 1.78 39.90
N LEU A 132 -12.62 0.58 40.18
CA LEU A 132 -13.36 -0.46 40.92
C LEU A 132 -13.65 -0.09 42.38
N ALA A 133 -12.88 0.84 42.96
CA ALA A 133 -13.13 1.35 44.30
C ALA A 133 -14.20 2.45 44.33
N ASP A 134 -14.58 2.99 43.17
CA ASP A 134 -15.62 4.01 43.01
C ASP A 134 -16.92 3.36 42.51
N ASP A 135 -17.86 3.12 43.44
CA ASP A 135 -19.13 2.39 43.17
C ASP A 135 -19.99 3.03 42.06
N ASP A 136 -19.74 4.30 41.69
CA ASP A 136 -20.52 5.04 40.70
C ASP A 136 -19.96 4.95 39.25
N GLU A 137 -18.71 4.50 39.04
CA GLU A 137 -18.00 4.52 37.74
C GLU A 137 -17.80 3.14 37.08
N ALA A 138 -18.22 2.07 37.74
CA ALA A 138 -17.95 0.67 37.38
C ALA A 138 -18.46 0.20 35.99
N GLY A 139 -19.27 0.99 35.27
CA GLY A 139 -20.08 0.50 34.16
C GLY A 139 -19.37 0.09 32.86
N LEU A 140 -18.21 0.67 32.51
CA LEU A 140 -17.48 0.35 31.27
C LEU A 140 -16.31 -0.62 31.50
N LEU A 141 -15.66 -0.51 32.65
CA LEU A 141 -14.50 -1.32 33.02
C LEU A 141 -14.92 -2.71 33.51
N ASP A 142 -15.98 -2.83 34.33
CA ASP A 142 -16.53 -4.14 34.69
C ASP A 142 -17.01 -4.87 33.44
N LYS A 143 -17.66 -4.19 32.49
CA LYS A 143 -18.10 -4.83 31.23
C LYS A 143 -16.93 -5.31 30.38
N ALA A 144 -15.81 -4.60 30.36
CA ALA A 144 -14.62 -5.02 29.62
C ALA A 144 -13.94 -6.24 30.28
N LEU A 145 -13.90 -6.27 31.62
CA LEU A 145 -13.37 -7.39 32.39
C LEU A 145 -14.30 -8.62 32.39
N GLU A 146 -15.62 -8.42 32.31
CA GLU A 146 -16.61 -9.49 32.22
C GLU A 146 -16.73 -10.07 30.80
N ALA A 147 -16.45 -9.29 29.76
CA ALA A 147 -16.62 -9.69 28.36
C ALA A 147 -15.42 -10.43 27.74
N GLY A 148 -14.22 -10.35 28.33
CA GLY A 148 -13.01 -10.98 27.79
C GLY A 148 -12.01 -11.36 28.88
N GLY A 149 -11.26 -12.45 28.67
CA GLY A 149 -10.14 -12.80 29.54
C GLY A 149 -9.10 -11.68 29.53
N CYS A 150 -8.90 -11.05 30.69
CA CYS A 150 -7.87 -10.04 30.90
C CYS A 150 -6.57 -10.75 31.28
N GLU A 151 -5.47 -10.41 30.61
CA GLU A 151 -4.14 -10.98 30.86
C GLU A 151 -3.15 -9.86 31.18
N GLU A 152 -2.23 -10.08 32.13
CA GLU A 152 -1.23 -9.09 32.53
C GLU A 152 0.06 -9.27 31.71
N LEU A 153 0.56 -8.18 31.12
CA LEU A 153 1.81 -8.17 30.35
C LEU A 153 2.49 -6.81 30.43
N ALA A 154 3.81 -6.82 30.72
CA ALA A 154 4.65 -5.62 30.72
C ALA A 154 4.03 -4.41 31.45
N ASP A 155 3.53 -4.67 32.67
CA ASP A 155 2.89 -3.72 33.58
C ASP A 155 1.50 -3.20 33.16
N HIS A 156 0.90 -3.79 32.12
CA HIS A 156 -0.43 -3.42 31.63
C HIS A 156 -1.39 -4.61 31.71
N LEU A 157 -2.67 -4.32 31.90
CA LEU A 157 -3.76 -5.27 31.69
C LEU A 157 -4.19 -5.22 30.22
N VAL A 158 -4.14 -6.35 29.55
CA VAL A 158 -4.44 -6.46 28.13
C VAL A 158 -5.78 -7.20 27.95
N VAL A 159 -6.71 -6.55 27.25
CA VAL A 159 -8.04 -7.09 26.95
C VAL A 159 -8.21 -7.22 25.44
N PRO A 160 -8.61 -8.39 24.91
CA PRO A 160 -8.82 -8.56 23.47
C PRO A 160 -9.96 -7.67 22.95
N ARG A 161 -9.77 -7.06 21.77
CA ARG A 161 -10.85 -6.48 20.96
C ARG A 161 -11.36 -7.44 19.89
N VAL A 162 -10.60 -8.49 19.59
CA VAL A 162 -10.92 -9.51 18.58
C VAL A 162 -11.10 -10.87 19.22
N GLU A 163 -12.10 -11.63 18.76
CA GLU A 163 -12.31 -13.01 19.21
C GLU A 163 -11.43 -14.00 18.43
N ASN A 164 -11.30 -13.79 17.12
CA ASN A 164 -10.51 -14.64 16.24
C ASN A 164 -9.07 -14.14 16.15
N GLY A 165 -8.10 -15.06 16.17
CA GLY A 165 -6.67 -14.73 16.07
C GLY A 165 -6.04 -14.17 17.35
N TRP A 166 -6.81 -14.02 18.45
CA TRP A 166 -6.28 -13.51 19.72
C TRP A 166 -5.06 -14.29 20.22
N GLN A 167 -5.06 -15.61 20.06
CA GLN A 167 -3.94 -16.45 20.47
C GLN A 167 -2.64 -16.10 19.73
N ALA A 168 -2.72 -15.76 18.43
CA ALA A 168 -1.56 -15.32 17.66
C ALA A 168 -1.07 -13.94 18.13
N VAL A 169 -2.00 -13.02 18.39
CA VAL A 169 -1.68 -11.71 18.96
C VAL A 169 -0.97 -11.86 20.30
N TRP A 170 -1.55 -12.62 21.23
CA TRP A 170 -0.97 -12.86 22.54
C TRP A 170 0.41 -13.52 22.47
N THR A 171 0.56 -14.57 21.65
CA THR A 171 1.85 -15.25 21.45
C THR A 171 2.92 -14.29 20.91
N ALA A 172 2.56 -13.43 19.94
CA ALA A 172 3.46 -12.43 19.40
C ALA A 172 3.86 -11.37 20.43
N LEU A 173 2.94 -10.93 21.30
CA LEU A 173 3.22 -9.98 22.38
C LEU A 173 4.16 -10.58 23.43
N VAL A 174 3.92 -11.82 23.87
CA VAL A 174 4.80 -12.52 24.82
C VAL A 174 6.20 -12.69 24.23
N ALA A 175 6.30 -13.13 22.96
CA ALA A 175 7.58 -13.25 22.28
C ALA A 175 8.31 -11.91 22.15
N LEU A 176 7.56 -10.82 21.91
CA LEU A 176 8.10 -9.47 21.85
C LEU A 176 8.55 -8.98 23.24
N ASP A 177 7.86 -9.32 24.33
CA ASP A 177 8.30 -8.99 25.68
C ASP A 177 9.62 -9.68 26.02
N GLU A 178 9.69 -10.99 25.77
CA GLU A 178 10.86 -11.81 26.09
C GLU A 178 12.15 -11.32 25.41
N ARG A 179 12.04 -10.77 24.20
CA ARG A 179 13.20 -10.37 23.37
C ARG A 179 13.42 -8.86 23.32
N HIS A 180 12.34 -8.09 23.32
CA HIS A 180 12.32 -6.65 23.10
C HIS A 180 11.38 -5.94 24.09
N SER A 181 11.44 -6.30 25.38
CA SER A 181 10.54 -5.77 26.43
C SER A 181 10.37 -4.25 26.43
N ALA A 182 11.44 -3.50 26.14
CA ALA A 182 11.38 -2.03 26.09
C ALA A 182 10.49 -1.54 24.94
N ARG A 183 10.55 -2.21 23.78
CA ARG A 183 9.71 -1.92 22.63
C ARG A 183 8.26 -2.23 22.91
N LEU A 184 7.97 -3.38 23.54
CA LEU A 184 6.61 -3.74 23.91
C LEU A 184 6.01 -2.75 24.92
N ARG A 185 6.76 -2.37 25.97
CA ARG A 185 6.28 -1.40 26.97
C ARG A 185 5.87 -0.08 26.34
N GLU A 186 6.67 0.47 25.43
CA GLU A 186 6.33 1.71 24.73
C GLU A 186 5.06 1.56 23.89
N VAL A 187 4.94 0.44 23.16
CA VAL A 187 3.75 0.16 22.35
C VAL A 187 2.50 0.04 23.21
N LEU A 188 2.55 -0.75 24.30
CA LEU A 188 1.40 -0.93 25.20
C LEU A 188 1.05 0.37 25.93
N HIS A 189 2.04 1.16 26.33
CA HIS A 189 1.80 2.47 26.94
C HIS A 189 1.04 3.40 25.98
N ARG A 190 1.44 3.46 24.72
CA ARG A 190 0.74 4.26 23.70
C ARG A 190 -0.64 3.69 23.36
N CYS A 191 -0.82 2.36 23.36
CA CYS A 191 -2.15 1.74 23.23
C CYS A 191 -3.06 2.06 24.43
N TRP A 192 -2.50 2.17 25.63
CA TRP A 192 -3.25 2.57 26.83
C TRP A 192 -3.71 4.02 26.72
N LEU A 193 -2.83 4.95 26.32
CA LEU A 193 -3.22 6.35 26.07
C LEU A 193 -4.36 6.44 25.05
N ALA A 194 -4.30 5.68 23.95
CA ALA A 194 -5.38 5.64 22.96
C ALA A 194 -6.70 5.09 23.54
N THR A 195 -6.61 4.01 24.34
CA THR A 195 -7.78 3.41 25.00
C THR A 195 -8.44 4.37 26.00
N ARG A 196 -7.61 5.11 26.75
CA ARG A 196 -8.07 6.10 27.72
C ARG A 196 -8.78 7.27 27.03
N GLU A 197 -8.22 7.80 25.96
CA GLU A 197 -8.86 8.88 25.19
C GLU A 197 -10.20 8.44 24.59
N GLU A 198 -10.32 7.20 24.11
CA GLU A 198 -11.60 6.63 23.66
C GLU A 198 -12.64 6.60 24.79
N ALA A 199 -12.23 6.22 26.01
CA ALA A 199 -13.10 6.19 27.18
C ALA A 199 -13.54 7.59 27.61
N GLU A 200 -12.62 8.57 27.62
CA GLU A 200 -12.92 9.97 27.92
C GLU A 200 -13.86 10.58 26.85
N ALA A 201 -13.65 10.29 25.57
CA ALA A 201 -14.50 10.76 24.47
C ALA A 201 -15.93 10.18 24.53
N ALA A 202 -16.08 8.94 24.99
CA ALA A 202 -17.40 8.33 25.24
C ALA A 202 -18.19 9.02 26.37
N GLY A 203 -17.54 9.88 27.18
CA GLY A 203 -18.12 10.64 28.30
C GLY A 203 -18.68 12.03 27.97
N GLY A 204 -18.41 12.62 26.78
CA GLY A 204 -19.19 13.73 26.23
C GLY A 204 -18.49 15.02 25.72
N LEU A 205 -18.93 15.43 24.52
CA LEU A 205 -19.07 16.76 23.88
C LEU A 205 -17.88 17.63 23.44
N TYR A 206 -16.68 17.10 23.28
CA TYR A 206 -15.71 17.67 22.34
C TYR A 206 -15.13 16.58 21.45
N ASP A 207 -15.62 16.49 20.21
CA ASP A 207 -15.03 15.74 19.09
C ASP A 207 -13.68 16.37 18.72
N VAL A 208 -12.67 16.14 19.56
CA VAL A 208 -11.27 16.32 19.22
C VAL A 208 -10.79 14.93 18.80
N LEU A 209 -10.59 14.75 17.50
CA LEU A 209 -9.98 13.59 16.81
C LEU A 209 -9.51 12.51 17.79
N ALA A 210 -10.32 11.46 17.95
CA ALA A 210 -10.04 10.36 18.88
C ALA A 210 -8.59 9.88 18.68
N GLY A 211 -7.86 9.52 19.75
CA GLY A 211 -6.46 9.10 19.67
C GLY A 211 -6.16 8.06 18.58
N GLU A 212 -7.13 7.19 18.31
CA GLU A 212 -7.07 6.21 17.24
C GLU A 212 -7.03 6.82 15.81
N GLU A 213 -7.71 7.94 15.57
CA GLU A 213 -7.66 8.67 14.29
C GLU A 213 -6.29 9.30 14.07
N ARG A 214 -5.66 9.84 15.13
CA ARG A 214 -4.28 10.35 15.06
C ARG A 214 -3.27 9.24 14.78
N LEU A 215 -3.37 8.10 15.46
CA LEU A 215 -2.53 6.93 15.18
C LEU A 215 -2.69 6.45 13.73
N LEU A 216 -3.91 6.48 13.20
CA LEU A 216 -4.18 6.14 11.83
C LEU A 216 -3.56 7.14 10.85
N GLU A 217 -3.64 8.44 11.13
CA GLU A 217 -3.01 9.49 10.31
C GLU A 217 -1.49 9.37 10.30
N ASP A 218 -0.86 9.16 11.46
CA ASP A 218 0.60 9.01 11.57
C ASP A 218 1.10 7.78 10.78
N ALA A 219 0.48 6.62 10.99
CA ALA A 219 0.84 5.40 10.27
C ALA A 219 0.57 5.51 8.75
N ARG A 220 -0.52 6.19 8.34
CA ARG A 220 -0.80 6.50 6.93
C ARG A 220 0.25 7.43 6.34
N ALA A 221 0.65 8.47 7.05
CA ALA A 221 1.64 9.42 6.58
C ALA A 221 3.00 8.73 6.35
N GLU A 222 3.48 7.94 7.31
CA GLU A 222 4.73 7.18 7.14
C GLU A 222 4.67 6.20 5.96
N ARG A 223 3.52 5.56 5.76
CA ARG A 223 3.28 4.65 4.63
C ARG A 223 3.28 5.40 3.31
N ASP A 224 2.53 6.49 3.23
CA ASP A 224 2.37 7.26 2.00
C ASP A 224 3.70 7.90 1.58
N GLU A 225 4.55 8.31 2.53
CA GLU A 225 5.93 8.71 2.25
C GLU A 225 6.75 7.60 1.59
N ARG A 226 6.67 6.36 2.11
CA ARG A 226 7.37 5.19 1.51
C ARG A 226 6.84 4.88 0.11
N ARG A 227 5.53 4.92 -0.08
CA ARG A 227 4.88 4.65 -1.38
C ARG A 227 5.18 5.78 -2.38
N ALA A 228 5.14 7.05 -1.96
CA ALA A 228 5.46 8.20 -2.80
C ALA A 228 6.90 8.11 -3.35
N ALA A 229 7.86 7.70 -2.52
CA ALA A 229 9.24 7.47 -2.95
C ALA A 229 9.37 6.42 -4.08
N ARG A 230 8.35 5.59 -4.30
CA ARG A 230 8.27 4.56 -5.34
C ARG A 230 7.30 4.89 -6.48
N GLY A 231 6.77 6.11 -6.51
CA GLY A 231 5.90 6.60 -7.58
C GLY A 231 4.41 6.33 -7.40
N TYR A 232 3.99 5.94 -6.19
CA TYR A 232 2.57 5.91 -5.86
C TYR A 232 2.04 7.31 -5.58
N VAL A 233 0.73 7.49 -5.75
CA VAL A 233 0.02 8.73 -5.45
C VAL A 233 -1.03 8.42 -4.38
N SER A 234 -1.07 9.21 -3.30
CA SER A 234 -2.08 9.04 -2.25
C SER A 234 -3.49 9.29 -2.83
N PRO A 235 -4.54 8.60 -2.34
CA PRO A 235 -5.92 8.88 -2.75
C PRO A 235 -6.31 10.35 -2.56
N ALA A 236 -5.82 10.99 -1.48
CA ALA A 236 -6.07 12.39 -1.19
C ALA A 236 -5.48 13.32 -2.26
N ASP A 237 -4.21 13.15 -2.62
CA ASP A 237 -3.55 13.94 -3.67
C ASP A 237 -4.17 13.69 -5.04
N ALA A 238 -4.48 12.44 -5.36
CA ALA A 238 -5.12 12.06 -6.61
C ALA A 238 -6.50 12.73 -6.76
N ARG A 239 -7.33 12.71 -5.70
CA ARG A 239 -8.62 13.43 -5.69
C ARG A 239 -8.43 14.94 -5.84
N ALA A 240 -7.47 15.51 -5.11
CA ALA A 240 -7.18 16.93 -5.18
C ALA A 240 -6.74 17.36 -6.60
N PHE A 241 -5.87 16.56 -7.24
CA PHE A 241 -5.46 16.78 -8.63
C PHE A 241 -6.64 16.68 -9.60
N LEU A 242 -7.48 15.63 -9.51
CA LEU A 242 -8.63 15.46 -10.39
C LEU A 242 -9.67 16.57 -10.20
N ALA A 243 -9.84 17.08 -8.98
CA ALA A 243 -10.70 18.22 -8.69
C ALA A 243 -10.13 19.53 -9.27
N LEU A 244 -8.81 19.75 -9.14
CA LEU A 244 -8.11 20.89 -9.73
C LEU A 244 -8.21 20.88 -11.26
N ALA A 245 -8.01 19.70 -11.87
CA ALA A 245 -8.11 19.48 -13.30
C ALA A 245 -9.50 19.82 -13.87
N ARG A 246 -10.57 19.69 -13.07
CA ARG A 246 -11.94 20.06 -13.48
C ARG A 246 -12.20 21.56 -13.41
N ARG A 247 -11.63 22.25 -12.41
CA ARG A 247 -12.00 23.63 -12.06
C ARG A 247 -11.09 24.69 -12.67
N VAL A 248 -9.80 24.39 -12.77
CA VAL A 248 -8.78 25.38 -13.18
C VAL A 248 -8.36 25.10 -14.61
N PRO A 249 -8.42 26.09 -15.51
CA PRO A 249 -7.91 25.96 -16.88
C PRO A 249 -6.50 25.37 -16.88
N ALA A 250 -6.25 24.43 -17.79
CA ALA A 250 -4.91 23.87 -17.96
C ALA A 250 -3.94 24.97 -18.38
N ALA A 251 -2.76 24.96 -17.78
CA ALA A 251 -1.61 25.77 -18.16
C ALA A 251 -0.43 24.81 -18.47
N PRO A 252 0.57 25.26 -19.25
CA PRO A 252 1.77 24.44 -19.50
C PRO A 252 2.60 24.17 -18.24
N GLU A 253 2.50 25.01 -17.22
CA GLU A 253 3.22 24.83 -15.96
C GLU A 253 2.57 23.74 -15.09
N ARG A 254 3.42 22.91 -14.45
CA ARG A 254 2.98 21.87 -13.52
C ARG A 254 2.29 22.48 -12.30
N ASP A 255 1.14 21.92 -11.95
CA ASP A 255 0.45 22.32 -10.73
C ASP A 255 1.25 21.93 -9.46
N PRO A 256 0.95 22.53 -8.30
CA PRO A 256 1.68 22.26 -7.06
C PRO A 256 1.70 20.78 -6.63
N ILE A 257 0.62 20.01 -6.90
CA ILE A 257 0.50 18.61 -6.51
C ILE A 257 1.44 17.76 -7.37
N THR A 258 1.39 17.95 -8.69
CA THR A 258 2.31 17.30 -9.64
C THR A 258 3.77 17.65 -9.32
N ARG A 259 4.07 18.89 -8.92
CA ARG A 259 5.44 19.30 -8.52
C ARG A 259 5.91 18.61 -7.23
N ALA A 260 5.04 18.47 -6.23
CA ALA A 260 5.36 17.77 -5.01
C ALA A 260 5.66 16.28 -5.29
N TYR A 261 4.81 15.61 -6.06
CA TYR A 261 5.03 14.22 -6.47
C TYR A 261 6.41 13.97 -7.08
N PHE A 262 6.80 14.75 -8.10
CA PHE A 262 8.09 14.56 -8.77
C PHE A 262 9.31 14.99 -7.93
N ARG A 263 9.11 15.78 -6.87
CA ARG A 263 10.16 16.10 -5.89
C ARG A 263 10.42 14.91 -4.96
N ASP A 264 9.36 14.21 -4.57
CA ASP A 264 9.42 13.16 -3.55
C ASP A 264 9.75 11.78 -4.16
N LEU A 265 9.57 11.63 -5.47
CA LEU A 265 9.99 10.46 -6.24
C LEU A 265 11.51 10.25 -6.14
N ARG A 266 11.94 9.15 -5.51
CA ARG A 266 13.35 8.78 -5.50
C ARG A 266 13.71 8.11 -6.82
N PRO A 267 14.89 8.40 -7.40
CA PRO A 267 15.40 7.61 -8.50
C PRO A 267 15.54 6.17 -7.99
N VAL A 268 14.76 5.25 -8.55
CA VAL A 268 15.08 3.83 -8.38
C VAL A 268 16.45 3.66 -9.04
N PRO A 269 17.51 3.27 -8.30
CA PRO A 269 18.77 2.95 -8.94
C PRO A 269 18.44 1.88 -9.97
N ALA A 270 18.65 2.20 -11.25
CA ALA A 270 18.49 1.24 -12.32
C ALA A 270 19.21 -0.02 -11.87
N ALA A 271 18.46 -1.11 -11.67
CA ALA A 271 19.04 -2.40 -11.33
C ALA A 271 20.23 -2.61 -12.27
N HIS A 272 21.40 -2.81 -11.67
CA HIS A 272 22.69 -2.77 -12.32
C HIS A 272 22.66 -3.52 -13.67
N GLY A 273 22.91 -2.79 -14.76
CA GLY A 273 23.31 -3.37 -16.04
C GLY A 273 22.20 -3.86 -16.98
N SER A 274 21.48 -2.94 -17.61
CA SER A 274 20.82 -3.20 -18.91
C SER A 274 21.84 -3.21 -20.07
N ALA A 275 22.87 -4.05 -19.95
CA ALA A 275 23.81 -4.33 -21.05
C ALA A 275 24.50 -5.68 -20.82
N GLY A 276 23.75 -6.77 -20.96
CA GLY A 276 24.36 -8.11 -21.02
C GLY A 276 23.51 -9.19 -20.38
N GLY A 277 22.67 -9.83 -21.19
CA GLY A 277 22.14 -11.15 -20.89
C GLY A 277 20.67 -11.17 -20.49
N ARG A 278 19.87 -11.76 -21.38
CA ARG A 278 18.66 -12.51 -21.06
C ARG A 278 18.99 -13.70 -20.14
N ALA A 279 19.57 -13.46 -18.96
CA ALA A 279 19.57 -14.43 -17.89
C ALA A 279 18.20 -14.33 -17.22
N GLY A 280 17.21 -14.98 -17.84
CA GLY A 280 15.88 -15.10 -17.26
C GLY A 280 15.97 -15.69 -15.85
N ALA A 281 15.03 -15.31 -14.98
CA ALA A 281 14.88 -15.97 -13.69
C ALA A 281 14.98 -17.50 -13.89
N PRO A 282 15.68 -18.22 -12.99
CA PRO A 282 15.92 -19.64 -13.17
C PRO A 282 14.61 -20.39 -13.32
N ARG A 283 14.67 -21.51 -14.07
CA ARG A 283 13.50 -22.28 -14.53
C ARG A 283 12.43 -22.56 -13.47
N PRO A 284 12.73 -22.82 -12.18
CA PRO A 284 11.70 -23.08 -11.16
C PRO A 284 10.85 -21.83 -10.87
N LEU A 285 11.48 -20.66 -10.67
CA LEU A 285 10.79 -19.41 -10.37
C LEU A 285 10.05 -18.87 -11.60
N ARG A 286 10.64 -19.02 -12.80
CA ARG A 286 9.93 -18.71 -14.06
C ARG A 286 8.71 -19.59 -14.27
N ARG A 287 8.81 -20.87 -13.94
CA ARG A 287 7.68 -21.81 -14.02
C ARG A 287 6.60 -21.45 -13.00
N LEU A 288 6.98 -21.08 -11.78
CA LEU A 288 6.05 -20.54 -10.78
C LEU A 288 5.38 -19.25 -11.25
N LEU A 289 6.12 -18.29 -11.84
CA LEU A 289 5.58 -17.03 -12.37
C LEU A 289 4.66 -17.24 -13.59
N ALA A 290 4.98 -18.21 -14.46
CA ALA A 290 4.19 -18.57 -15.64
C ALA A 290 2.94 -19.40 -15.28
N GLU A 291 3.06 -20.37 -14.37
CA GLU A 291 1.92 -21.11 -13.78
C GLU A 291 1.05 -20.16 -12.93
N ALA A 292 1.66 -19.10 -12.37
CA ALA A 292 1.01 -18.00 -11.69
C ALA A 292 0.43 -16.91 -12.63
N GLY A 293 0.55 -17.04 -13.96
CA GLY A 293 -0.06 -16.11 -14.92
C GLY A 293 0.39 -14.65 -14.79
N VAL A 294 1.58 -14.39 -14.23
CA VAL A 294 2.15 -13.04 -14.05
C VAL A 294 2.66 -12.46 -15.39
N GLU A 295 2.81 -13.30 -16.42
CA GLU A 295 3.00 -12.87 -17.81
C GLU A 295 1.62 -12.67 -18.46
N GLY A 296 1.12 -11.44 -18.42
CA GLY A 296 -0.14 -11.06 -19.07
C GLY A 296 -0.07 -11.25 -20.59
N ASP A 297 -0.72 -12.30 -21.07
CA ASP A 297 -1.03 -12.52 -22.48
C ASP A 297 -2.29 -11.71 -22.84
N GLY A 298 -2.21 -10.92 -23.91
CA GLY A 298 -3.35 -10.17 -24.44
C GLY A 298 -3.18 -8.65 -24.48
N ALA A 299 -2.18 -8.16 -25.21
CA ALA A 299 -2.25 -6.80 -25.74
C ALA A 299 -3.34 -6.76 -26.83
N PRO A 300 -4.43 -5.99 -26.66
CA PRO A 300 -5.39 -5.78 -27.73
C PRO A 300 -4.74 -5.01 -28.88
N PRO A 301 -5.15 -5.25 -30.15
CA PRO A 301 -4.61 -4.51 -31.29
C PRO A 301 -4.91 -3.01 -31.14
N PRO A 302 -3.97 -2.12 -31.50
CA PRO A 302 -4.13 -0.69 -31.27
C PRO A 302 -5.34 -0.15 -32.07
N PRO A 303 -6.21 0.68 -31.46
CA PRO A 303 -7.21 1.42 -32.22
C PRO A 303 -6.53 2.53 -33.04
N GLU A 304 -7.31 3.14 -33.94
CA GLU A 304 -6.95 4.17 -34.94
C GLU A 304 -5.79 5.13 -34.57
N ALA A 305 -5.07 5.62 -35.58
CA ALA A 305 -3.89 6.47 -35.46
C ALA A 305 -4.04 7.57 -34.38
N SER A 306 -3.36 7.37 -33.25
CA SER A 306 -3.33 8.32 -32.14
C SER A 306 -2.31 9.42 -32.42
N LEU A 307 -2.80 10.65 -32.59
CA LEU A 307 -1.98 11.83 -32.82
C LEU A 307 -0.96 12.04 -31.68
N PHE A 308 -1.38 11.78 -30.45
CA PHE A 308 -0.52 11.87 -29.28
C PHE A 308 0.59 10.82 -29.30
N ARG A 309 0.28 9.54 -29.57
CA ARG A 309 1.31 8.48 -29.64
C ARG A 309 2.33 8.78 -30.73
N ASP A 310 1.88 9.23 -31.90
CA ASP A 310 2.77 9.61 -33.00
C ASP A 310 3.66 10.82 -32.64
N ALA A 311 3.11 11.81 -31.92
CA ALA A 311 3.85 12.97 -31.46
C ALA A 311 4.91 12.59 -30.42
N VAL A 312 4.58 11.71 -29.46
CA VAL A 312 5.53 11.19 -28.46
C VAL A 312 6.65 10.39 -29.13
N ALA A 313 6.32 9.56 -30.13
CA ALA A 313 7.32 8.82 -30.89
C ALA A 313 8.29 9.73 -31.66
N ARG A 314 7.80 10.83 -32.25
CA ARG A 314 8.66 11.86 -32.87
C ARG A 314 9.49 12.62 -31.84
N LEU A 315 8.91 12.92 -30.68
CA LEU A 315 9.59 13.61 -29.58
C LEU A 315 10.79 12.82 -29.06
N ALA A 316 10.70 11.49 -29.02
CA ALA A 316 11.82 10.62 -28.62
C ALA A 316 13.08 10.84 -29.47
N ALA A 317 12.93 11.18 -30.75
CA ALA A 317 14.03 11.44 -31.66
C ALA A 317 14.55 12.89 -31.60
N SER A 318 13.69 13.87 -31.32
CA SER A 318 14.04 15.30 -31.35
C SER A 318 14.44 15.86 -29.99
N ASP A 319 13.80 15.44 -28.90
CA ASP A 319 14.08 15.86 -27.52
C ASP A 319 13.87 14.68 -26.54
N PRO A 320 14.91 13.88 -26.29
CA PRO A 320 14.84 12.73 -25.38
C PRO A 320 14.46 13.12 -23.94
N ALA A 321 14.82 14.33 -23.50
CA ALA A 321 14.52 14.81 -22.15
C ALA A 321 13.03 15.15 -22.01
N ALA A 322 12.43 15.82 -23.01
CA ALA A 322 10.99 16.04 -23.05
C ALA A 322 10.21 14.73 -23.17
N HIS A 323 10.70 13.79 -23.99
CA HIS A 323 10.10 12.46 -24.08
C HIS A 323 10.09 11.73 -22.73
N GLN A 324 11.23 11.70 -22.02
CA GLN A 324 11.30 11.08 -20.70
C GLN A 324 10.31 11.72 -19.72
N ARG A 325 10.24 13.06 -19.66
CA ARG A 325 9.26 13.77 -18.82
C ARG A 325 7.82 13.36 -19.14
N VAL A 326 7.48 13.21 -20.42
CA VAL A 326 6.13 12.80 -20.84
C VAL A 326 5.82 11.36 -20.41
N VAL A 327 6.78 10.44 -20.53
CA VAL A 327 6.62 9.05 -20.08
C VAL A 327 6.41 8.98 -18.56
N GLU A 328 7.19 9.74 -17.79
CA GLU A 328 7.05 9.85 -16.34
C GLU A 328 5.67 10.42 -15.94
N GLU A 329 5.21 11.45 -16.66
CA GLU A 329 3.89 12.04 -16.46
C GLU A 329 2.73 11.10 -16.81
N LEU A 330 2.89 10.24 -17.83
CA LEU A 330 1.89 9.23 -18.16
C LEU A 330 1.74 8.19 -17.06
N ALA A 331 2.86 7.72 -16.48
CA ALA A 331 2.83 6.81 -15.34
C ALA A 331 2.16 7.45 -14.11
N TYR A 332 2.53 8.70 -13.81
CA TYR A 332 1.88 9.48 -12.75
C TYR A 332 0.37 9.60 -12.95
N LEU A 333 -0.08 9.97 -14.15
CA LEU A 333 -1.51 10.14 -14.45
C LEU A 333 -2.30 8.82 -14.36
N ALA A 334 -1.68 7.68 -14.71
CA ALA A 334 -2.30 6.37 -14.55
C ALA A 334 -2.52 6.08 -13.05
N ASN A 335 -1.51 6.34 -12.22
CA ASN A 335 -1.61 6.19 -10.76
C ASN A 335 -2.65 7.14 -10.14
N VAL A 336 -2.75 8.37 -10.65
CA VAL A 336 -3.80 9.32 -10.26
C VAL A 336 -5.21 8.77 -10.55
N LEU A 337 -5.45 8.15 -11.70
CA LEU A 337 -6.75 7.57 -11.99
C LEU A 337 -7.06 6.37 -11.08
N VAL A 338 -6.09 5.47 -10.89
CA VAL A 338 -6.24 4.30 -10.01
C VAL A 338 -6.55 4.72 -8.57
N ALA A 339 -5.82 5.70 -8.03
CA ALA A 339 -5.95 6.12 -6.64
C ALA A 339 -7.10 7.11 -6.39
N GLY A 340 -7.48 7.94 -7.37
CA GLY A 340 -8.33 9.11 -7.13
C GLY A 340 -9.71 9.12 -7.78
N ASP A 341 -9.98 8.27 -8.78
CA ASP A 341 -11.27 8.30 -9.48
C ASP A 341 -12.35 7.57 -8.68
N ALA A 342 -13.11 8.33 -7.91
CA ALA A 342 -14.20 7.80 -7.10
C ALA A 342 -15.36 7.18 -7.91
N SER A 343 -15.41 7.38 -9.22
CA SER A 343 -16.50 6.84 -10.06
C SER A 343 -16.29 5.39 -10.49
N ARG A 344 -15.04 4.90 -10.49
CA ARG A 344 -14.70 3.57 -11.02
C ARG A 344 -13.40 3.05 -10.40
N ALA A 345 -13.38 1.75 -10.08
CA ALA A 345 -12.14 1.02 -9.84
C ALA A 345 -11.41 0.78 -11.17
N TRP A 346 -10.19 1.29 -11.30
CA TRP A 346 -9.38 1.11 -12.49
C TRP A 346 -8.40 -0.05 -12.32
N GLN A 347 -8.30 -0.90 -13.34
CA GLN A 347 -7.10 -1.73 -13.51
C GLN A 347 -5.96 -0.86 -14.03
N PRO A 348 -4.68 -1.10 -13.65
CA PRO A 348 -3.56 -0.25 -14.08
C PRO A 348 -3.43 -0.08 -15.60
N VAL A 349 -3.64 -1.17 -16.35
CA VAL A 349 -3.59 -1.14 -17.82
C VAL A 349 -4.73 -0.29 -18.39
N GLU A 350 -5.96 -0.47 -17.89
CA GLU A 350 -7.11 0.33 -18.30
C GLU A 350 -6.92 1.82 -17.99
N ALA A 351 -6.33 2.15 -16.82
CA ALA A 351 -6.02 3.53 -16.45
C ALA A 351 -5.01 4.15 -17.41
N ALA A 352 -3.94 3.43 -17.77
CA ALA A 352 -2.92 3.91 -18.70
C ALA A 352 -3.52 4.16 -20.10
N GLU A 353 -4.34 3.24 -20.61
CA GLU A 353 -5.05 3.42 -21.87
C GLU A 353 -5.96 4.67 -21.83
N ARG A 354 -6.69 4.83 -20.72
CA ARG A 354 -7.57 5.97 -20.53
C ARG A 354 -6.83 7.30 -20.49
N VAL A 355 -5.67 7.34 -19.84
CA VAL A 355 -4.80 8.53 -19.83
C VAL A 355 -4.37 8.90 -21.24
N LEU A 356 -3.98 7.91 -22.05
CA LEU A 356 -3.56 8.14 -23.43
C LEU A 356 -4.69 8.73 -24.27
N GLU A 357 -5.92 8.20 -24.14
CA GLU A 357 -7.11 8.76 -24.79
C GLU A 357 -7.37 10.22 -24.38
N LEU A 358 -7.22 10.53 -23.09
CA LEU A 358 -7.42 11.88 -22.56
C LEU A 358 -6.33 12.85 -23.04
N CYS A 359 -5.07 12.42 -23.10
CA CYS A 359 -3.98 13.22 -23.66
C CYS A 359 -4.21 13.50 -25.15
N ASP A 360 -4.63 12.49 -25.91
CA ASP A 360 -4.95 12.59 -27.34
C ASP A 360 -6.14 13.52 -27.61
N ALA A 361 -7.20 13.45 -26.79
CA ALA A 361 -8.31 14.38 -26.84
C ALA A 361 -7.89 15.81 -26.45
N GLY A 362 -7.02 15.96 -25.46
CA GLY A 362 -6.49 17.24 -25.01
C GLY A 362 -5.67 17.93 -26.10
N LEU A 363 -4.82 17.16 -26.78
CA LEU A 363 -4.01 17.63 -27.90
C LEU A 363 -4.90 18.12 -29.05
N ARG A 364 -5.92 17.34 -29.43
CA ARG A 364 -6.88 17.78 -30.45
C ARG A 364 -7.64 19.04 -30.04
N ALA A 365 -8.03 19.15 -28.78
CA ALA A 365 -8.75 20.33 -28.27
C ALA A 365 -7.88 21.60 -28.31
N LEU A 366 -6.59 21.52 -27.96
CA LEU A 366 -5.67 22.66 -28.07
C LEU A 366 -5.48 23.09 -29.53
N ARG A 367 -5.25 22.13 -30.43
CA ARG A 367 -5.12 22.37 -31.87
C ARG A 367 -6.36 22.96 -32.51
N GLY A 368 -7.55 22.68 -31.96
CA GLY A 368 -8.81 23.26 -32.43
C GLY A 368 -9.12 24.65 -31.85
N ARG A 369 -8.54 25.02 -30.70
CA ARG A 369 -8.75 26.33 -30.03
C ARG A 369 -7.81 27.40 -30.54
N GLU A 370 -6.56 27.04 -30.78
CA GLU A 370 -5.61 27.93 -31.41
C GLU A 370 -5.86 27.91 -32.91
N GLN A 371 -5.86 29.08 -33.56
CA GLN A 371 -5.62 29.19 -35.01
C GLN A 371 -4.17 28.73 -35.37
N GLY A 372 -3.59 27.83 -34.59
CA GLY A 372 -2.22 27.34 -34.57
C GLY A 372 -2.06 26.05 -35.37
N ALA A 373 -2.53 26.04 -36.61
CA ALA A 373 -2.28 24.94 -37.54
C ALA A 373 -0.78 24.77 -37.90
N CYS A 374 0.10 25.67 -37.44
CA CYS A 374 1.53 25.65 -37.80
C CYS A 374 2.45 24.96 -36.79
N GLU A 375 2.09 24.82 -35.51
CA GLU A 375 2.98 24.17 -34.54
C GLU A 375 2.90 22.63 -34.69
N PRO A 376 4.03 21.92 -34.87
CA PRO A 376 4.06 20.46 -34.88
C PRO A 376 3.48 19.86 -33.61
N ALA A 377 2.90 18.66 -33.71
CA ALA A 377 2.26 18.01 -32.58
C ALA A 377 3.26 17.76 -31.43
N GLU A 378 4.48 17.35 -31.78
CA GLU A 378 5.58 17.07 -30.87
C GLU A 378 6.04 18.30 -30.07
N GLU A 379 6.01 19.50 -30.66
CA GLU A 379 6.35 20.74 -29.95
C GLU A 379 5.26 21.10 -28.93
N GLN A 380 3.99 20.90 -29.27
CA GLN A 380 2.88 21.07 -28.33
C GLN A 380 2.94 20.05 -27.19
N VAL A 381 3.27 18.78 -27.48
CA VAL A 381 3.48 17.77 -26.44
C VAL A 381 4.67 18.15 -25.55
N ALA A 382 5.78 18.62 -26.12
CA ALA A 382 6.96 19.04 -25.35
C ALA A 382 6.65 20.22 -24.41
N ARG A 383 5.81 21.16 -24.87
CA ARG A 383 5.42 22.36 -24.12
C ARG A 383 4.40 22.08 -23.02
N TRP A 384 3.36 21.31 -23.33
CA TRP A 384 2.24 21.09 -22.40
C TRP A 384 2.41 19.85 -21.50
N GLY A 385 3.28 18.91 -21.89
CA GLY A 385 3.42 17.63 -21.21
C GLY A 385 2.15 16.77 -21.31
N ALA A 386 2.18 15.57 -20.72
CA ALA A 386 0.99 14.75 -20.62
C ALA A 386 -0.01 15.33 -19.61
N VAL A 387 0.48 15.93 -18.51
CA VAL A 387 -0.40 16.51 -17.47
C VAL A 387 -1.25 17.66 -18.01
N GLY A 388 -0.67 18.59 -18.77
CA GLY A 388 -1.41 19.72 -19.33
C GLY A 388 -2.47 19.28 -20.34
N LEU A 389 -2.13 18.29 -21.18
CA LEU A 389 -3.05 17.71 -22.16
C LEU A 389 -4.21 16.96 -21.49
N PHE A 390 -3.89 16.11 -20.51
CA PHE A 390 -4.89 15.42 -19.70
C PHE A 390 -5.87 16.39 -19.06
N ARG A 391 -5.37 17.42 -18.38
CA ARG A 391 -6.21 18.43 -17.71
C ARG A 391 -7.11 19.17 -18.70
N THR A 392 -6.61 19.46 -19.89
CA THR A 392 -7.40 20.10 -20.96
C THR A 392 -8.62 19.26 -21.35
N ALA A 393 -8.44 17.96 -21.55
CA ALA A 393 -9.54 17.06 -21.87
C ALA A 393 -10.47 16.78 -20.68
N TRP A 394 -9.89 16.62 -19.49
CA TRP A 394 -10.64 16.32 -18.27
C TRP A 394 -11.62 17.45 -17.90
N ALA A 395 -11.18 18.71 -18.00
CA ALA A 395 -12.03 19.88 -17.79
C ALA A 395 -13.20 19.95 -18.79
N ALA A 396 -12.98 19.53 -20.04
CA ALA A 396 -14.00 19.56 -21.09
C ALA A 396 -15.12 18.55 -20.87
N ARG A 397 -14.90 17.47 -20.12
CA ARG A 397 -15.92 16.48 -19.74
C ARG A 397 -16.85 16.93 -18.59
N ALA A 398 -16.46 17.95 -17.85
CA ALA A 398 -17.23 18.46 -16.71
C ALA A 398 -18.19 19.60 -17.08
N ARG A 399 -18.19 20.03 -18.36
CA ARG A 399 -19.14 20.96 -18.96
C ARG A 399 -20.13 20.18 -19.80
#